data_AF-A0A4Z2EDQ7-F1
#
_entry.id   AF-A0A4Z2EDQ7-F1
#
_cell.length_a   1.000
_cell.length_b   1.000
_cell.length_c   1.000
_cell.angle_alpha   90.00
_cell.angle_beta   90.00
_cell.angle_gamma   90.00
#
_symmetry.space_group_name_H-M   'P 1'
#
loop_
_entity.id
_entity.type
_entity.pdbx_description
1 polymer ?
#
loop_
_entity_poly.entity_id
_entity_poly.type
_entity_poly.pdbx_seq_one_letter_code
_entity_poly.pdbx_strand_id
1 'polypeptide(L)'
;MSVSVVLSYHCHLYPHPENDEERADVLDSLRTRIQDLNNVLHRTEDYLKQVLQKASESAFTWVVHVKKMKAIYHILNLCSFDVTNKCLIAEVWCPVSDLANLRGALEKGSSKGDATVPSFVNRIPSTDTPPTLSRTNKFTSGFQSIVEAYGVGDYREVSPAPFTIITFPFLFAVMFGDLGHGTVMSLFALWMVLTEKKQKKKRSDNEIWTTFFNGRYIILMMGIFSIYTGLIYNDCFSKSLNIFGSSWSVKAMFTNQQWTNKTLQTNALLTLDPNISGVFSGSYPFGIDPIWNLAVNRLSFLNSYKMKMSVIIGVIHMSFGVVLSVFNHL
;
A
#
# COMPACT_ATOMS: atom_id res chain seq x y z
N MET A 1 25.45 -67.42 5.22
CA MET A 1 24.65 -66.32 5.82
C MET A 1 23.29 -66.37 5.16
N SER A 2 22.21 -66.60 5.91
CA SER A 2 20.87 -66.81 5.31
C SER A 2 20.41 -65.56 4.56
N VAL A 3 19.80 -65.73 3.38
CA VAL A 3 19.26 -64.64 2.53
C VAL A 3 18.39 -63.66 3.33
N SER A 4 17.69 -64.15 4.35
CA SER A 4 16.88 -63.37 5.29
C SER A 4 17.67 -62.32 6.08
N VAL A 5 18.94 -62.58 6.41
CA VAL A 5 19.81 -61.63 7.15
C VAL A 5 20.25 -60.48 6.26
N VAL A 6 20.42 -60.70 4.96
CA VAL A 6 20.87 -59.66 4.02
C VAL A 6 19.71 -58.72 3.66
N LEU A 7 18.51 -59.27 3.44
CA LEU A 7 17.31 -58.47 3.21
C LEU A 7 16.94 -57.57 4.40
N SER A 8 17.26 -57.99 5.64
CA SER A 8 17.03 -57.15 6.83
C SER A 8 17.92 -55.90 6.93
N TYR A 9 18.96 -55.77 6.10
CA TYR A 9 19.81 -54.58 6.01
C TYR A 9 19.50 -53.67 4.80
N HIS A 10 18.31 -53.81 4.20
CA HIS A 10 17.93 -53.07 2.97
C HIS A 10 18.85 -53.33 1.76
N CYS A 11 19.53 -54.48 1.73
CA CYS A 11 20.32 -54.91 0.58
C CYS A 11 19.44 -55.64 -0.44
N HIS A 12 19.52 -55.24 -1.72
CA HIS A 12 18.86 -55.94 -2.82
C HIS A 12 19.79 -57.03 -3.38
N LEU A 13 19.38 -58.29 -3.25
CA LEU A 13 20.08 -59.45 -3.81
C LEU A 13 19.52 -59.74 -5.21
N TYR A 14 20.42 -59.82 -6.21
CA TYR A 14 20.07 -60.20 -7.57
C TYR A 14 20.69 -61.57 -7.90
N PRO A 15 19.99 -62.46 -8.62
CA PRO A 15 20.55 -63.74 -9.03
C PRO A 15 21.70 -63.51 -10.03
N HIS A 16 22.82 -64.19 -9.82
CA HIS A 16 24.03 -64.09 -10.66
C HIS A 16 24.34 -65.45 -11.30
N PRO A 17 24.34 -65.58 -12.65
CA PRO A 17 24.69 -66.82 -13.34
C PRO A 17 26.16 -67.22 -13.14
N GLU A 18 26.42 -68.52 -12.96
CA GLU A 18 27.77 -69.07 -12.76
C GLU A 18 28.55 -69.22 -14.08
N ASN A 19 27.86 -69.52 -15.18
CA ASN A 19 28.45 -69.66 -16.53
C ASN A 19 28.66 -68.30 -17.21
N ASP A 20 29.77 -68.17 -17.95
CA ASP A 20 30.13 -66.92 -18.63
C ASP A 20 29.27 -66.64 -19.87
N GLU A 21 28.83 -67.70 -20.57
CA GLU A 21 27.89 -67.62 -21.70
C GLU A 21 26.50 -67.15 -21.25
N GLU A 22 25.94 -67.78 -20.19
CA GLU A 22 24.65 -67.38 -19.61
C GLU A 22 24.68 -65.95 -19.04
N ARG A 23 25.84 -65.49 -18.55
CA ARG A 23 26.02 -64.11 -18.10
C ARG A 23 25.96 -63.12 -19.26
N ALA A 24 26.57 -63.45 -20.40
CA ALA A 24 26.50 -62.62 -21.60
C ALA A 24 25.05 -62.49 -22.09
N ASP A 25 24.29 -63.59 -22.10
CA ASP A 25 22.88 -63.61 -22.50
C ASP A 25 22.00 -62.77 -21.55
N VAL A 26 22.19 -62.91 -20.23
CA VAL A 26 21.46 -62.11 -19.23
C VAL A 26 21.80 -60.62 -19.36
N LEU A 27 23.06 -60.26 -19.61
CA LEU A 27 23.47 -58.88 -19.80
C LEU A 27 22.84 -58.25 -21.04
N ASP A 28 22.78 -58.96 -22.17
CA ASP A 28 22.13 -58.45 -23.38
C ASP A 28 20.60 -58.38 -23.23
N SER A 29 19.98 -59.33 -22.54
CA SER A 29 18.56 -59.26 -22.16
C SER A 29 18.25 -58.07 -21.24
N LEU A 30 19.11 -57.78 -20.26
CA LEU A 30 18.96 -56.62 -19.39
C LEU A 30 19.16 -55.30 -20.16
N ARG A 31 20.13 -55.24 -21.08
CA ARG A 31 20.35 -54.04 -21.92
C ARG A 31 19.16 -53.73 -22.80
N THR A 32 18.58 -54.73 -23.45
CA THR A 32 17.37 -54.55 -24.27
C THR A 32 16.19 -54.08 -23.41
N ARG A 33 15.99 -54.68 -22.23
CA ARG A 33 14.92 -54.30 -21.31
C ARG A 33 15.11 -52.89 -20.72
N ILE A 34 16.35 -52.48 -20.43
CA ILE A 34 16.66 -51.11 -20.00
C ILE A 34 16.36 -50.12 -21.13
N GLN A 35 16.73 -50.46 -22.37
CA GLN A 35 16.45 -49.63 -23.53
C GLN A 35 14.94 -49.46 -23.75
N ASP A 36 14.16 -50.53 -23.63
CA ASP A 36 12.71 -50.50 -23.73
C ASP A 36 12.07 -49.68 -22.61
N LEU A 37 12.54 -49.84 -21.36
CA LEU A 37 12.07 -49.04 -20.23
C LEU A 37 12.36 -47.55 -20.42
N ASN A 38 13.55 -47.19 -20.91
CA ASN A 38 13.90 -45.81 -21.22
C ASN A 38 13.00 -45.24 -22.33
N ASN A 39 12.71 -46.03 -23.37
CA ASN A 39 11.80 -45.64 -24.44
C ASN A 39 10.37 -45.41 -23.91
N VAL A 40 9.87 -46.29 -23.04
CA VAL A 40 8.54 -46.13 -22.42
C VAL A 40 8.53 -44.89 -21.52
N LEU A 41 9.55 -44.70 -20.70
CA LEU A 41 9.66 -43.55 -19.80
C LEU A 41 9.64 -42.24 -20.59
N HIS A 42 10.45 -42.10 -21.64
CA HIS A 42 10.42 -40.93 -22.50
C HIS A 42 9.06 -40.68 -23.15
N ARG A 43 8.42 -41.73 -23.69
CA ARG A 43 7.06 -41.60 -24.27
C ARG A 43 6.03 -41.16 -23.23
N THR A 44 6.10 -41.68 -22.01
CA THR A 44 5.19 -41.28 -20.93
C THR A 44 5.42 -39.84 -20.48
N GLU A 45 6.68 -39.39 -20.40
CA GLU A 45 7.00 -37.99 -20.08
C GLU A 45 6.50 -37.03 -21.15
N ASP A 46 6.69 -37.37 -22.43
CA ASP A 46 6.24 -36.54 -23.54
C ASP A 46 4.72 -36.48 -23.60
N TYR A 47 4.04 -37.60 -23.38
CA TYR A 47 2.58 -37.63 -23.26
C TYR A 47 2.10 -36.77 -22.08
N LEU A 48 2.73 -36.90 -20.92
CA LEU A 48 2.41 -36.11 -19.74
C LEU A 48 2.61 -34.61 -19.98
N LYS A 49 3.71 -34.20 -20.64
CA LYS A 49 3.96 -32.80 -21.04
C LYS A 49 2.88 -32.27 -21.97
N GLN A 50 2.48 -33.06 -22.98
CA GLN A 50 1.41 -32.66 -23.92
C GLN A 50 0.06 -32.49 -23.20
N VAL A 51 -0.29 -33.41 -22.30
CA VAL A 51 -1.52 -33.32 -21.49
C VAL A 51 -1.46 -32.11 -20.57
N LEU A 52 -0.33 -31.87 -19.88
CA LEU A 52 -0.15 -30.72 -19.01
C LEU A 52 -0.23 -29.41 -19.78
N GLN A 53 0.32 -29.33 -20.99
CA GLN A 53 0.26 -28.12 -21.81
C GLN A 53 -1.19 -27.79 -22.18
N LYS A 54 -1.95 -28.78 -22.68
CA LYS A 54 -3.39 -28.64 -22.99
C LYS A 54 -4.22 -28.29 -21.74
N ALA A 55 -3.90 -28.91 -20.61
CA ALA A 55 -4.56 -28.61 -19.34
C ALA A 55 -4.25 -27.19 -18.87
N SER A 56 -3.00 -26.73 -18.99
CA SER A 56 -2.55 -25.41 -18.53
C SER A 56 -3.26 -24.26 -19.27
N GLU A 57 -3.52 -24.43 -20.56
CA GLU A 57 -4.23 -23.43 -21.38
C GLU A 57 -5.67 -23.21 -20.92
N SER A 58 -6.34 -24.28 -20.48
CA SER A 58 -7.74 -24.21 -20.07
C SER A 58 -7.93 -24.09 -18.55
N ALA A 59 -6.97 -24.52 -17.73
CA ALA A 59 -7.13 -24.57 -16.28
C ALA A 59 -7.55 -23.23 -15.67
N PHE A 60 -6.97 -22.12 -16.14
CA PHE A 60 -7.34 -20.80 -15.64
C PHE A 60 -8.81 -20.44 -15.94
N THR A 61 -9.30 -20.74 -17.14
CA THR A 61 -10.69 -20.47 -17.51
C THR A 61 -11.64 -21.34 -16.68
N TRP A 62 -11.36 -22.64 -16.53
CA TRP A 62 -12.15 -23.55 -15.69
C TRP A 62 -12.25 -23.06 -14.25
N VAL A 63 -11.13 -22.63 -13.65
CA VAL A 63 -11.13 -22.09 -12.27
C VAL A 63 -12.02 -20.85 -12.16
N VAL A 64 -11.98 -19.95 -13.15
CA VAL A 64 -12.85 -18.75 -13.16
C VAL A 64 -14.32 -19.15 -13.29
N HIS A 65 -14.67 -20.10 -14.16
CA HIS A 65 -16.04 -20.58 -14.33
C HIS A 65 -16.58 -21.23 -13.05
N VAL A 66 -15.83 -22.13 -12.44
CA VAL A 66 -16.23 -22.81 -11.19
C VAL A 66 -16.40 -21.80 -10.05
N LYS A 67 -15.49 -20.84 -9.90
CA LYS A 67 -15.61 -19.79 -8.87
C LYS A 67 -16.84 -18.91 -9.08
N LYS A 68 -17.14 -18.52 -10.31
CA LYS A 68 -18.36 -17.75 -10.64
C LYS A 68 -19.62 -18.54 -10.34
N MET A 69 -19.68 -19.81 -10.78
CA MET A 69 -20.83 -20.68 -10.55
C MET A 69 -21.06 -20.94 -9.06
N LYS A 70 -19.99 -21.19 -8.30
CA LYS A 70 -20.05 -21.30 -6.83
C LYS A 70 -20.58 -20.03 -6.18
N ALA A 71 -20.13 -18.85 -6.61
CA ALA A 71 -20.63 -17.58 -6.07
C ALA A 71 -22.13 -17.39 -6.37
N ILE A 72 -22.58 -17.72 -7.58
CA ILE A 72 -24.00 -17.64 -7.95
C ILE A 72 -24.84 -18.57 -7.06
N TYR A 73 -24.47 -19.83 -6.93
CA TYR A 73 -25.21 -20.76 -6.06
C TYR A 73 -25.18 -20.35 -4.58
N HIS A 74 -24.07 -19.77 -4.12
CA HIS A 74 -24.00 -19.25 -2.76
C HIS A 74 -24.99 -18.11 -2.53
N ILE A 75 -25.12 -17.18 -3.49
CA ILE A 75 -26.13 -16.10 -3.41
C ILE A 75 -27.55 -16.65 -3.52
N LEU A 76 -27.81 -17.59 -4.44
CA LEU A 76 -29.13 -18.22 -4.57
C LEU A 76 -29.55 -18.95 -3.28
N ASN A 77 -28.59 -19.51 -2.55
CA ASN A 77 -28.84 -20.17 -1.26
C ASN A 77 -29.17 -19.18 -0.12
N LEU A 78 -28.86 -17.88 -0.29
CA LEU A 78 -29.27 -16.82 0.64
C LEU A 78 -30.68 -16.27 0.31
N CYS A 79 -31.22 -16.60 -0.87
CA CYS A 79 -32.55 -16.18 -1.26
C CYS A 79 -33.63 -17.03 -0.61
N SER A 80 -34.77 -16.42 -0.31
CA SER A 80 -35.96 -17.15 0.13
C SER A 80 -36.68 -17.77 -1.07
N PHE A 81 -37.20 -18.98 -0.90
CA PHE A 81 -37.92 -19.70 -1.94
C PHE A 81 -39.42 -19.63 -1.69
N ASP A 82 -40.18 -19.06 -2.64
CA ASP A 82 -41.64 -19.08 -2.61
C ASP A 82 -42.15 -20.32 -3.34
N VAL A 83 -42.74 -21.23 -2.57
CA VAL A 83 -43.29 -22.51 -3.05
C VAL A 83 -44.49 -22.29 -4.00
N THR A 84 -45.22 -21.20 -3.84
CA THR A 84 -46.47 -20.96 -4.59
C THR A 84 -46.20 -20.51 -6.02
N ASN A 85 -45.34 -19.50 -6.20
CA ASN A 85 -45.02 -18.95 -7.52
C ASN A 85 -43.78 -19.58 -8.17
N LYS A 86 -43.10 -20.52 -7.48
CA LYS A 86 -41.79 -21.06 -7.87
C LYS A 86 -40.78 -19.94 -8.18
N CYS A 87 -40.83 -18.86 -7.40
CA CYS A 87 -39.97 -17.70 -7.54
C CYS A 87 -39.00 -17.59 -6.36
N LEU A 88 -37.86 -16.96 -6.60
CA LEU A 88 -36.90 -16.60 -5.56
C LEU A 88 -37.13 -15.14 -5.17
N ILE A 89 -37.23 -14.90 -3.86
CA ILE A 89 -37.38 -13.55 -3.30
C ILE A 89 -36.10 -13.23 -2.53
N ALA A 90 -35.50 -12.09 -2.84
CA ALA A 90 -34.28 -11.61 -2.21
C ALA A 90 -34.44 -10.15 -1.81
N GLU A 91 -34.09 -9.85 -0.56
CA GLU A 91 -33.98 -8.49 -0.05
C GLU A 91 -32.52 -8.06 -0.13
N VAL A 92 -32.26 -6.94 -0.81
CA VAL A 92 -30.89 -6.47 -1.09
C VAL A 92 -30.76 -4.98 -0.85
N TRP A 93 -29.64 -4.59 -0.24
CA TRP A 93 -29.25 -3.19 -0.14
C TRP A 93 -28.67 -2.71 -1.47
N CYS A 94 -29.26 -1.66 -2.03
CA CYS A 94 -28.81 -1.05 -3.28
C CYS A 94 -28.73 0.48 -3.13
N PRO A 95 -27.64 1.12 -3.59
CA PRO A 95 -27.56 2.58 -3.64
C PRO A 95 -28.67 3.15 -4.53
N VAL A 96 -29.36 4.18 -4.04
CA VAL A 96 -30.49 4.81 -4.77
C VAL A 96 -30.07 5.31 -6.16
N SER A 97 -28.82 5.77 -6.30
CA SER A 97 -28.23 6.22 -7.57
C SER A 97 -28.08 5.11 -8.62
N ASP A 98 -27.89 3.86 -8.19
CA ASP A 98 -27.57 2.74 -9.08
C ASP A 98 -28.80 1.88 -9.42
N LEU A 99 -29.99 2.27 -8.92
CA LEU A 99 -31.26 1.57 -9.10
C LEU A 99 -31.63 1.42 -10.59
N ALA A 100 -31.39 2.45 -11.40
CA ALA A 100 -31.64 2.42 -12.84
C ALA A 100 -30.76 1.36 -13.55
N ASN A 101 -29.48 1.27 -13.18
CA ASN A 101 -28.55 0.29 -13.73
C ASN A 101 -28.96 -1.13 -13.35
N LEU A 102 -29.44 -1.32 -12.12
CA LEU A 102 -29.93 -2.62 -11.63
C LEU A 102 -31.17 -3.08 -12.40
N ARG A 103 -32.15 -2.21 -12.63
CA ARG A 103 -33.35 -2.52 -13.44
C ARG A 103 -32.96 -2.93 -14.87
N GLY A 104 -32.10 -2.15 -15.52
CA GLY A 104 -31.63 -2.47 -16.87
C GLY A 104 -30.83 -3.78 -16.94
N ALA A 105 -30.11 -4.15 -15.88
CA ALA A 105 -29.41 -5.44 -15.81
C ALA A 105 -30.38 -6.62 -15.67
N LEU A 106 -31.45 -6.46 -14.88
CA LEU A 106 -32.50 -7.48 -14.72
C LEU A 106 -33.31 -7.68 -15.99
N GLU A 107 -33.70 -6.60 -16.67
CA GLU A 107 -34.41 -6.67 -17.95
C GLU A 107 -33.59 -7.42 -19.01
N LYS A 108 -32.29 -7.12 -19.11
CA LYS A 108 -31.35 -7.84 -20.00
C LYS A 108 -31.16 -9.31 -19.59
N GLY A 109 -31.24 -9.62 -18.30
CA GLY A 109 -31.18 -10.99 -17.79
C GLY A 109 -32.42 -11.78 -18.17
N SER A 110 -33.60 -11.20 -17.95
CA SER A 110 -34.89 -11.77 -18.30
C SER A 110 -35.03 -12.00 -19.80
N SER A 111 -34.62 -11.03 -20.63
CA SER A 111 -34.68 -11.15 -22.09
C SER A 111 -33.78 -12.25 -22.65
N LYS A 112 -32.67 -12.59 -21.96
CA LYS A 112 -31.78 -13.68 -22.37
C LYS A 112 -32.23 -15.05 -21.88
N GLY A 113 -33.00 -15.08 -20.80
CA GLY A 113 -33.47 -16.32 -20.18
C GLY A 113 -34.77 -16.86 -20.75
N ASP A 114 -35.37 -16.20 -21.75
CA ASP A 114 -36.72 -16.48 -22.28
C ASP A 114 -37.77 -16.66 -21.16
N ALA A 115 -37.56 -15.95 -20.05
CA ALA A 115 -38.44 -16.05 -18.90
C ALA A 115 -39.76 -15.33 -19.22
N THR A 116 -40.86 -16.06 -19.13
CA THR A 116 -42.23 -15.52 -19.33
C THR A 116 -42.63 -14.50 -18.26
N VAL A 117 -41.95 -14.50 -17.11
CA VAL A 117 -42.20 -13.57 -16.01
C VAL A 117 -41.06 -12.54 -15.95
N PRO A 118 -41.36 -11.23 -16.07
CA PRO A 118 -40.36 -10.19 -15.93
C PRO A 118 -39.88 -10.13 -14.48
N SER A 119 -38.55 -10.06 -14.28
CA SER A 119 -37.99 -9.78 -12.97
C SER A 119 -38.34 -8.36 -12.55
N PHE A 120 -38.96 -8.20 -11.38
CA PHE A 120 -39.36 -6.89 -10.86
C PHE A 120 -38.59 -6.52 -9.60
N VAL A 121 -38.43 -5.21 -9.38
CA VAL A 121 -37.73 -4.65 -8.21
C VAL A 121 -38.68 -3.70 -7.51
N ASN A 122 -39.01 -4.03 -6.26
CA ASN A 122 -39.83 -3.18 -5.41
C ASN A 122 -38.98 -2.53 -4.31
N ARG A 123 -39.30 -1.28 -3.96
CA ARG A 123 -38.65 -0.58 -2.86
C ARG A 123 -39.45 -0.84 -1.59
N ILE A 124 -38.83 -1.51 -0.63
CA ILE A 124 -39.44 -1.82 0.66
C ILE A 124 -39.00 -0.73 1.66
N PRO A 125 -39.94 -0.07 2.37
CA PRO A 125 -39.58 0.76 3.51
C PRO A 125 -39.13 -0.16 4.66
N SER A 126 -37.88 -0.01 5.12
CA SER A 126 -37.36 -0.71 6.29
C SER A 126 -36.92 0.30 7.34
N THR A 127 -37.05 -0.08 8.61
CA THR A 127 -36.50 0.63 9.78
C THR A 127 -35.08 0.19 10.14
N ASP A 128 -34.53 -0.82 9.45
CA ASP A 128 -33.20 -1.33 9.70
C ASP A 128 -32.13 -0.33 9.27
N THR A 129 -30.98 -0.35 9.95
CA THR A 129 -29.85 0.51 9.63
C THR A 129 -29.19 0.05 8.31
N PRO A 130 -29.23 0.87 7.25
CA PRO A 130 -28.61 0.52 5.98
C PRO A 130 -27.07 0.55 6.09
N PRO A 131 -26.36 -0.25 5.27
CA PRO A 131 -24.90 -0.21 5.23
C PRO A 131 -24.37 1.10 4.62
N THR A 132 -23.23 1.57 5.13
CA THR A 132 -22.54 2.76 4.63
C THR A 132 -21.72 2.44 3.38
N LEU A 133 -21.94 3.20 2.30
CA LEU A 133 -21.16 3.08 1.06
C LEU A 133 -20.37 4.37 0.80
N SER A 134 -19.05 4.27 0.91
CA SER A 134 -18.13 5.34 0.50
C SER A 134 -17.56 5.06 -0.89
N ARG A 135 -17.89 5.92 -1.87
CA ARG A 135 -17.34 5.79 -3.24
C ARG A 135 -15.87 6.18 -3.24
N THR A 136 -15.00 5.20 -3.44
CA THR A 136 -13.56 5.44 -3.53
C THR A 136 -13.10 5.46 -4.98
N ASN A 137 -12.09 6.30 -5.25
CA ASN A 137 -11.31 6.24 -6.47
C ASN A 137 -9.95 5.60 -6.14
N LYS A 138 -9.18 5.28 -7.17
CA LYS A 138 -7.85 4.71 -7.08
C LYS A 138 -6.89 5.47 -6.14
N PHE A 139 -7.07 6.79 -6.05
CA PHE A 139 -6.30 7.66 -5.15
C PHE A 139 -6.81 7.62 -3.71
N THR A 140 -8.13 7.71 -3.51
CA THR A 140 -8.73 7.81 -2.18
C THR A 140 -8.89 6.47 -1.47
N SER A 141 -8.82 5.34 -2.19
CA SER A 141 -9.00 4.01 -1.61
C SER A 141 -8.01 3.72 -0.47
N GLY A 142 -6.74 4.12 -0.61
CA GLY A 142 -5.73 3.90 0.43
C GLY A 142 -6.04 4.68 1.72
N PHE A 143 -6.46 5.95 1.58
CA PHE A 143 -6.84 6.79 2.73
C PHE A 143 -8.13 6.29 3.39
N GLN A 144 -9.10 5.86 2.60
CA GLN A 144 -10.34 5.28 3.10
C GLN A 144 -10.05 4.01 3.92
N SER A 145 -9.19 3.11 3.43
CA SER A 145 -8.83 1.90 4.17
C SER A 145 -8.15 2.18 5.51
N ILE A 146 -7.39 3.29 5.64
CA ILE A 146 -6.81 3.71 6.92
C ILE A 146 -7.90 4.16 7.89
N VAL A 147 -8.88 4.93 7.42
CA VAL A 147 -10.00 5.38 8.24
C VAL A 147 -10.86 4.20 8.68
N GLU A 148 -11.20 3.31 7.74
CA GLU A 148 -12.03 2.12 8.00
C GLU A 148 -11.34 1.10 8.93
N ALA A 149 -9.99 1.09 8.97
CA ALA A 149 -9.25 0.26 9.91
C ALA A 149 -9.48 0.67 11.38
N TYR A 150 -9.85 1.93 11.64
CA TYR A 150 -10.26 2.38 12.97
C TYR A 150 -11.73 2.04 13.26
N GLY A 151 -12.60 2.22 12.26
CA GLY A 151 -14.00 1.88 12.34
C GLY A 151 -14.75 2.28 11.08
N VAL A 152 -15.84 1.58 10.78
CA VAL A 152 -16.75 1.95 9.70
C VAL A 152 -17.73 3.00 10.25
N GLY A 153 -17.84 4.12 9.55
CA GLY A 153 -18.74 5.22 9.96
C GLY A 153 -20.22 4.87 9.82
N ASP A 154 -21.04 5.56 10.60
CA ASP A 154 -22.49 5.37 10.62
C ASP A 154 -23.15 5.84 9.32
N TYR A 155 -24.40 5.40 9.10
CA TYR A 155 -25.12 5.74 7.88
C TYR A 155 -25.35 7.26 7.79
N ARG A 156 -24.85 7.86 6.70
CA ARG A 156 -24.87 9.31 6.42
C ARG A 156 -24.06 10.17 7.40
N GLU A 157 -23.11 9.58 8.12
CA GLU A 157 -22.12 10.35 8.86
C GLU A 157 -21.12 11.03 7.90
N VAL A 158 -20.60 12.20 8.29
CA VAL A 158 -19.51 12.87 7.57
C VAL A 158 -18.24 12.01 7.64
N SER A 159 -17.85 11.43 6.51
CA SER A 159 -16.59 10.67 6.42
C SER A 159 -15.38 11.59 6.64
N PRO A 160 -14.42 11.22 7.51
CA PRO A 160 -13.21 12.01 7.71
C PRO A 160 -12.19 11.81 6.56
N ALA A 161 -12.37 10.80 5.72
CA ALA A 161 -11.40 10.42 4.69
C ALA A 161 -10.99 11.56 3.73
N PRO A 162 -11.88 12.44 3.25
CA PRO A 162 -11.49 13.57 2.40
C PRO A 162 -10.51 14.52 3.08
N PHE A 163 -10.66 14.74 4.40
CA PHE A 163 -9.76 15.61 5.17
C PHE A 163 -8.43 14.90 5.45
N THR A 164 -8.49 13.61 5.79
CA THR A 164 -7.31 12.76 6.03
C THR A 164 -6.36 12.72 4.84
N ILE A 165 -6.85 12.87 3.60
CA ILE A 165 -6.00 12.94 2.39
C ILE A 165 -4.90 14.00 2.51
N ILE A 166 -5.19 15.15 3.15
CA ILE A 166 -4.27 16.27 3.29
C ILE A 166 -3.68 16.33 4.69
N THR A 167 -4.52 16.23 5.72
CA THR A 167 -4.09 16.43 7.11
C THR A 167 -3.13 15.35 7.59
N PHE A 168 -3.35 14.08 7.21
CA PHE A 168 -2.48 12.98 7.66
C PHE A 168 -1.07 13.10 7.08
N PRO A 169 -0.86 13.25 5.75
CA PRO A 169 0.46 13.49 5.20
C PRO A 169 1.13 14.77 5.69
N PHE A 170 0.36 15.83 5.94
CA PHE A 170 0.87 17.09 6.47
C PHE A 170 1.39 16.94 7.91
N LEU A 171 0.63 16.30 8.80
CA LEU A 171 1.06 16.04 10.18
C LEU A 171 2.29 15.13 10.22
N PHE A 172 2.34 14.12 9.35
CA PHE A 172 3.54 13.30 9.17
C PHE A 172 4.75 14.16 8.77
N ALA A 173 4.57 15.07 7.81
CA ALA A 173 5.65 15.93 7.34
C ALA A 173 6.14 16.93 8.40
N VAL A 174 5.29 17.41 9.31
CA VAL A 174 5.72 18.27 10.43
C VAL A 174 6.64 17.51 11.39
N MET A 175 6.42 16.20 11.58
CA MET A 175 7.23 15.33 12.43
C MET A 175 8.51 14.85 11.75
N PHE A 176 8.45 14.50 10.46
CA PHE A 176 9.56 13.93 9.69
C PHE A 176 10.40 14.99 8.94
N GLY A 177 9.97 16.25 8.92
CA GLY A 177 10.40 17.32 8.02
C GLY A 177 11.90 17.45 7.76
N ASP A 178 12.36 16.77 6.71
CA ASP A 178 13.69 16.85 6.13
C ASP A 178 13.55 16.85 4.61
N LEU A 179 14.19 17.82 3.94
CA LEU A 179 14.18 17.95 2.49
C LEU A 179 14.81 16.74 1.79
N GLY A 180 15.95 16.27 2.31
CA GLY A 180 16.72 15.19 1.70
C GLY A 180 15.99 13.85 1.76
N HIS A 181 15.61 13.45 2.98
CA HIS A 181 14.85 12.22 3.18
C HIS A 181 13.46 12.28 2.51
N GLY A 182 12.77 13.42 2.57
CA GLY A 182 11.50 13.63 1.86
C GLY A 182 11.63 13.45 0.34
N THR A 183 12.73 13.91 -0.25
CA THR A 183 13.02 13.73 -1.68
C THR A 183 13.21 12.26 -2.03
N VAL A 184 13.97 11.50 -1.23
CA VAL A 184 14.16 10.06 -1.43
C VAL A 184 12.83 9.31 -1.34
N MET A 185 12.02 9.61 -0.32
CA MET A 185 10.68 9.01 -0.15
C MET A 185 9.76 9.33 -1.34
N SER A 186 9.74 10.58 -1.80
CA SER A 186 8.93 11.02 -2.93
C SER A 186 9.34 10.33 -4.23
N LEU A 187 10.65 10.20 -4.49
CA LEU A 187 11.17 9.49 -5.67
C LEU A 187 10.80 8.01 -5.65
N PHE A 188 10.94 7.34 -4.50
CA PHE A 188 10.55 5.95 -4.34
C PHE A 188 9.04 5.74 -4.56
N ALA A 189 8.21 6.63 -4.00
CA ALA A 189 6.77 6.58 -4.20
C ALA A 189 6.37 6.85 -5.66
N LEU A 190 7.01 7.83 -6.31
CA LEU A 190 6.79 8.15 -7.71
C LEU A 190 7.13 6.94 -8.60
N TRP A 191 8.25 6.26 -8.33
CA TRP A 191 8.61 5.04 -9.04
C TRP A 191 7.55 3.94 -8.92
N MET A 192 6.97 3.73 -7.73
CA MET A 192 5.86 2.77 -7.54
C MET A 192 4.60 3.17 -8.33
N VAL A 193 4.27 4.47 -8.37
CA VAL A 193 3.11 4.97 -9.12
C VAL A 193 3.30 4.80 -10.63
N LEU A 194 4.50 5.07 -11.15
CA LEU A 194 4.82 4.92 -12.58
C LEU A 194 4.84 3.45 -13.02
N THR A 195 5.32 2.54 -12.18
CA THR A 195 5.46 1.11 -12.50
C THR A 195 4.22 0.26 -12.19
N GLU A 196 3.11 0.90 -11.82
CA GLU A 196 1.90 0.24 -11.31
C GLU A 196 1.36 -0.86 -12.24
N LYS A 197 1.30 -0.64 -13.55
CA LYS A 197 0.77 -1.62 -14.52
C LYS A 197 1.61 -2.90 -14.56
N LYS A 198 2.93 -2.77 -14.41
CA LYS A 198 3.88 -3.91 -14.42
C LYS A 198 3.80 -4.67 -13.10
N GLN A 199 3.73 -3.95 -11.99
CA GLN A 199 3.69 -4.53 -10.65
C GLN A 199 2.35 -5.22 -10.35
N LYS A 200 1.21 -4.70 -10.81
CA LYS A 200 -0.10 -5.36 -10.66
C LYS A 200 -0.18 -6.75 -11.33
N LYS A 201 0.58 -6.96 -12.41
CA LYS A 201 0.62 -8.26 -13.10
C LYS A 201 1.49 -9.28 -12.34
N LYS A 202 2.50 -8.81 -11.61
CA LYS A 202 3.39 -9.65 -10.83
C LYS A 202 2.77 -9.87 -9.46
N ARG A 203 2.09 -11.00 -9.28
CA ARG A 203 1.64 -11.41 -7.95
C ARG A 203 2.87 -11.53 -7.06
N SER A 204 2.96 -10.68 -6.05
CA SER A 204 4.02 -10.73 -5.05
C SER A 204 3.46 -11.42 -3.82
N ASP A 205 4.18 -12.41 -3.31
CA ASP A 205 3.79 -13.11 -2.09
C ASP A 205 4.25 -12.36 -0.82
N ASN A 206 5.04 -11.30 -0.97
CA ASN A 206 5.53 -10.50 0.15
C ASN A 206 4.44 -9.55 0.65
N GLU A 207 3.93 -9.81 1.85
CA GLU A 207 2.88 -9.00 2.48
C GLU A 207 3.30 -7.55 2.67
N ILE A 208 4.54 -7.32 3.13
CA ILE A 208 5.12 -5.97 3.32
C ILE A 208 5.03 -5.18 2.01
N TRP A 209 5.47 -5.78 0.91
CA TRP A 209 5.45 -5.14 -0.41
C TRP A 209 4.03 -4.80 -0.85
N THR A 210 3.07 -5.70 -0.60
CA THR A 210 1.66 -5.50 -0.94
C THR A 210 1.06 -4.32 -0.17
N THR A 211 1.38 -4.18 1.12
CA THR A 211 0.94 -3.05 1.95
C THR A 211 1.50 -1.72 1.44
N PHE A 212 2.80 -1.64 1.17
CA PHE A 212 3.43 -0.43 0.61
C PHE A 212 2.84 -0.07 -0.77
N PHE A 213 2.61 -1.06 -1.63
CA PHE A 213 2.05 -0.83 -2.96
C PHE A 213 0.60 -0.32 -2.92
N ASN A 214 -0.21 -0.85 -1.99
CA ASN A 214 -1.57 -0.36 -1.75
C ASN A 214 -1.54 1.08 -1.23
N GLY A 215 -0.57 1.44 -0.39
CA GLY A 215 -0.36 2.77 0.17
C GLY A 215 0.43 3.77 -0.70
N ARG A 216 0.74 3.45 -1.96
CA ARG A 216 1.66 4.26 -2.81
C ARG A 216 1.32 5.75 -2.90
N TYR A 217 0.04 6.11 -2.95
CA TYR A 217 -0.39 7.51 -3.01
C TYR A 217 -0.23 8.24 -1.68
N ILE A 218 -0.36 7.53 -0.56
CA ILE A 218 -0.15 8.09 0.78
C ILE A 218 1.33 8.42 0.95
N ILE A 219 2.22 7.50 0.57
CA ILE A 219 3.68 7.71 0.64
C ILE A 219 4.12 8.86 -0.27
N LEU A 220 3.53 8.98 -1.45
CA LEU A 220 3.81 10.10 -2.36
C LEU A 220 3.45 11.44 -1.71
N MET A 221 2.25 11.55 -1.12
CA MET A 221 1.81 12.77 -0.44
C MET A 221 2.69 13.07 0.78
N MET A 222 3.05 12.06 1.58
CA MET A 222 3.96 12.21 2.73
C MET A 222 5.33 12.74 2.30
N GLY A 223 5.89 12.23 1.20
CA GLY A 223 7.16 12.70 0.65
C GLY A 223 7.10 14.15 0.18
N ILE A 224 6.06 14.53 -0.57
CA ILE A 224 5.88 15.90 -1.09
C ILE A 224 5.71 16.91 0.06
N PHE A 225 4.88 16.59 1.06
CA PHE A 225 4.74 17.46 2.22
C PHE A 225 6.01 17.52 3.07
N SER A 226 6.76 16.42 3.19
CA SER A 226 8.06 16.42 3.89
C SER A 226 9.09 17.30 3.21
N ILE A 227 9.10 17.37 1.88
CA ILE A 227 9.94 18.31 1.12
C ILE A 227 9.55 19.75 1.49
N TYR A 228 8.25 20.06 1.51
CA TYR A 228 7.75 21.38 1.88
C TYR A 228 8.13 21.76 3.32
N THR A 229 7.86 20.91 4.32
CA THR A 229 8.21 21.19 5.71
C THR A 229 9.72 21.19 5.95
N GLY A 230 10.47 20.34 5.25
CA GLY A 230 11.94 20.35 5.26
C GLY A 230 12.53 21.68 4.78
N LEU A 231 11.92 22.30 3.76
CA LEU A 231 12.28 23.65 3.34
C LEU A 231 11.92 24.72 4.39
N ILE A 232 10.76 24.61 5.04
CA ILE A 232 10.36 25.52 6.12
C ILE A 232 11.34 25.42 7.32
N TYR A 233 11.76 24.22 7.69
CA TYR A 233 12.78 24.03 8.73
C TYR A 233 14.20 24.36 8.26
N ASN A 234 14.39 24.49 6.94
CA ASN A 234 15.68 24.68 6.29
C ASN A 234 16.69 23.60 6.68
N ASP A 235 16.24 22.34 6.64
CA ASP A 235 17.05 21.17 6.96
C ASP A 235 17.06 20.17 5.79
N CYS A 236 18.25 19.90 5.30
CA CYS A 236 18.56 18.93 4.25
C CYS A 236 19.73 18.06 4.73
N PHE A 237 19.43 16.82 5.14
CA PHE A 237 20.45 15.92 5.71
C PHE A 237 21.27 16.57 6.84
N SER A 238 20.64 17.29 7.76
CA SER A 238 21.26 18.07 8.85
C SER A 238 22.03 19.34 8.42
N LYS A 239 21.95 19.73 7.15
CA LYS A 239 22.58 20.93 6.59
C LYS A 239 21.54 21.95 6.16
N SER A 240 21.85 23.23 6.34
CA SER A 240 20.97 24.34 5.94
C SER A 240 21.31 24.84 4.54
N LEU A 241 20.30 25.33 3.83
CA LEU A 241 20.42 25.88 2.49
C LEU A 241 20.36 27.41 2.57
N ASN A 242 21.38 28.08 2.03
CA ASN A 242 21.41 29.54 1.95
C ASN A 242 20.86 30.01 0.59
N ILE A 243 19.55 30.19 0.50
CA ILE A 243 18.86 30.55 -0.75
C ILE A 243 18.75 32.07 -0.92
N PHE A 244 18.37 32.80 0.14
CA PHE A 244 18.09 34.25 0.08
C PHE A 244 19.17 35.11 0.75
N GLY A 245 20.22 34.50 1.30
CA GLY A 245 21.18 35.20 2.16
C GLY A 245 20.71 35.24 3.62
N SER A 246 21.63 35.05 4.55
CA SER A 246 21.36 35.19 6.00
C SER A 246 20.90 36.61 6.30
N SER A 247 19.80 36.75 7.05
CA SER A 247 19.31 38.04 7.55
C SER A 247 20.11 38.52 8.77
N TRP A 248 20.98 37.65 9.30
CA TRP A 248 21.97 38.00 10.30
C TRP A 248 23.29 38.39 9.64
N SER A 249 23.82 39.56 9.99
CA SER A 249 25.10 40.06 9.49
C SER A 249 26.12 40.16 10.61
N VAL A 250 27.16 39.34 10.52
CA VAL A 250 28.31 39.39 11.44
C VAL A 250 29.15 40.65 11.21
N LYS A 251 29.16 41.19 9.98
CA LYS A 251 29.99 42.35 9.62
C LYS A 251 29.60 43.61 10.42
N ALA A 252 28.31 43.77 10.72
CA ALA A 252 27.80 44.91 11.49
C ALA A 252 28.40 44.99 12.91
N MET A 253 28.76 43.86 13.52
CA MET A 253 29.43 43.84 14.84
C MET A 253 30.85 44.45 14.80
N PHE A 254 31.56 44.28 13.68
CA PHE A 254 32.89 44.86 13.48
C PHE A 254 32.80 46.33 13.08
N THR A 255 31.83 46.70 12.24
CA THR A 255 31.63 48.09 11.80
C THR A 255 31.26 49.01 12.96
N ASN A 256 30.44 48.53 13.90
CA ASN A 256 30.04 49.29 15.10
C ASN A 256 31.04 49.17 16.27
N GLN A 257 32.27 48.70 15.99
CA GLN A 257 33.38 48.54 16.96
C GLN A 257 33.10 47.70 18.20
N GLN A 258 32.03 46.89 18.20
CA GLN A 258 31.73 45.98 19.31
C GLN A 258 32.67 44.78 19.34
N TRP A 259 33.07 44.28 18.17
CA TRP A 259 34.07 43.22 18.03
C TRP A 259 35.37 43.77 17.44
N THR A 260 36.49 43.41 18.05
CA THR A 260 37.85 43.77 17.60
C THR A 260 38.65 42.49 17.36
N ASN A 261 39.73 42.53 16.58
CA ASN A 261 40.59 41.36 16.38
C ASN A 261 41.07 40.71 17.69
N LYS A 262 41.25 41.52 18.75
CA LYS A 262 41.58 41.01 20.09
C LYS A 262 40.46 40.15 20.69
N THR A 263 39.19 40.54 20.52
CA THR A 263 38.06 39.76 21.06
C THR A 263 37.88 38.44 20.33
N LEU A 264 38.16 38.41 19.02
CA LEU A 264 38.16 37.18 18.21
C LEU A 264 39.24 36.18 18.65
N GLN A 265 40.42 36.67 19.02
CA GLN A 265 41.53 35.82 19.48
C GLN A 265 41.36 35.35 20.95
N THR A 266 40.62 36.11 21.76
CA THR A 266 40.48 35.81 23.20
C THR A 266 39.30 34.88 23.49
N ASN A 267 38.22 34.95 22.71
CA ASN A 267 36.96 34.25 23.00
C ASN A 267 36.66 33.17 21.94
N ALA A 268 36.38 31.95 22.40
CA ALA A 268 35.99 30.84 21.53
C ALA A 268 34.53 30.92 21.06
N LEU A 269 33.65 31.58 21.83
CA LEU A 269 32.24 31.77 21.53
C LEU A 269 31.88 33.26 21.61
N LEU A 270 31.12 33.73 20.63
CA LEU A 270 30.67 35.12 20.54
C LEU A 270 29.16 35.17 20.35
N THR A 271 28.51 36.16 20.95
CA THR A 271 27.06 36.37 20.86
C THR A 271 26.75 37.59 20.00
N LEU A 272 25.89 37.40 19.02
CA LEU A 272 25.35 38.50 18.20
C LEU A 272 24.26 39.22 18.98
N ASP A 273 24.40 40.52 19.18
CA ASP A 273 23.36 41.33 19.84
C ASP A 273 22.37 41.86 18.79
N PRO A 274 21.08 41.46 18.85
CA PRO A 274 20.07 41.90 17.89
C PRO A 274 19.73 43.39 17.98
N ASN A 275 20.04 44.08 19.09
CA ASN A 275 19.72 45.49 19.27
C ASN A 275 20.65 46.43 18.49
N ILE A 276 21.76 45.91 17.98
CA ILE A 276 22.74 46.69 17.22
C ILE A 276 22.26 46.84 15.77
N SER A 277 22.26 48.08 15.29
CA SER A 277 21.86 48.42 13.92
C SER A 277 22.65 47.62 12.88
N GLY A 278 21.93 46.89 12.02
CA GLY A 278 22.51 46.13 10.91
C GLY A 278 22.91 44.70 11.26
N VAL A 279 22.85 44.26 12.53
CA VAL A 279 23.13 42.87 12.92
C VAL A 279 21.97 41.94 12.54
N PHE A 280 20.74 42.41 12.75
CA PHE A 280 19.52 41.74 12.31
C PHE A 280 18.79 42.65 11.31
N SER A 281 18.76 42.26 10.04
CA SER A 281 18.15 43.05 8.96
C SER A 281 16.67 42.71 8.70
N GLY A 282 16.11 41.74 9.44
CA GLY A 282 14.71 41.32 9.32
C GLY A 282 14.54 39.81 9.38
N SER A 283 13.29 39.34 9.24
CA SER A 283 12.97 37.92 9.19
C SER A 283 13.38 37.30 7.85
N TYR A 284 13.91 36.08 7.90
CA TYR A 284 14.24 35.33 6.68
C TYR A 284 12.96 35.10 5.86
N PRO A 285 12.95 35.38 4.54
CA PRO A 285 11.72 35.37 3.75
C PRO A 285 10.98 34.04 3.69
N PHE A 286 11.69 32.91 3.83
CA PHE A 286 11.10 31.58 3.70
C PHE A 286 11.78 30.54 4.58
N GLY A 287 11.10 30.13 5.66
CA GLY A 287 11.62 29.15 6.61
C GLY A 287 12.58 29.73 7.64
N ILE A 288 13.46 28.90 8.18
CA ILE A 288 14.41 29.28 9.24
C ILE A 288 15.73 29.76 8.63
N ASP A 289 16.28 30.84 9.19
CA ASP A 289 17.56 31.41 8.74
C ASP A 289 18.71 30.37 8.85
N PRO A 290 19.52 30.16 7.79
CA PRO A 290 20.65 29.25 7.79
C PRO A 290 21.65 29.44 8.94
N ILE A 291 21.79 30.66 9.48
CA ILE A 291 22.73 30.99 10.55
C ILE A 291 22.48 30.15 11.81
N TRP A 292 21.23 29.77 12.07
CA TRP A 292 20.86 28.98 13.24
C TRP A 292 21.46 27.59 13.21
N ASN A 293 21.78 27.02 12.04
CA ASN A 293 22.43 25.71 12.00
C ASN A 293 23.89 25.77 12.47
N LEU A 294 24.54 26.92 12.33
CA LEU A 294 25.92 27.18 12.80
C LEU A 294 25.97 27.58 14.28
N ALA A 295 24.86 28.04 14.84
CA ALA A 295 24.81 28.57 16.19
C ALA A 295 24.83 27.45 17.26
N VAL A 296 25.56 27.69 18.36
CA VAL A 296 25.61 26.74 19.50
C VAL A 296 24.27 26.67 20.24
N ASN A 297 23.55 27.79 20.32
CA ASN A 297 22.25 27.90 20.98
C ASN A 297 21.05 27.49 20.09
N ARG A 298 21.29 26.83 18.95
CA ARG A 298 20.24 26.43 17.99
C ARG A 298 19.09 25.63 18.60
N LEU A 299 19.41 24.75 19.54
CA LEU A 299 18.43 23.87 20.17
C LEU A 299 17.42 24.65 21.00
N SER A 300 17.87 25.68 21.72
CA SER A 300 16.98 26.53 22.52
C SER A 300 15.97 27.27 21.64
N PHE A 301 16.44 27.84 20.53
CA PHE A 301 15.58 28.52 19.55
C PHE A 301 14.59 27.56 18.87
N LEU A 302 15.10 26.45 18.31
CA LEU A 302 14.28 25.49 17.56
C LEU A 302 13.26 24.77 18.44
N ASN A 303 13.61 24.42 19.68
CA ASN A 303 12.68 23.77 20.59
C ASN A 303 11.52 24.70 20.97
N SER A 304 11.82 25.96 21.28
CA SER A 304 10.80 26.97 21.57
C SER A 304 9.86 27.19 20.37
N TYR A 305 10.41 27.27 19.16
CA TYR A 305 9.64 27.38 17.92
C TYR A 305 8.74 26.16 17.68
N LYS A 306 9.32 24.94 17.70
CA LYS A 306 8.60 23.69 17.41
C LYS A 306 7.50 23.41 18.45
N MET A 307 7.75 23.70 19.72
CA MET A 307 6.74 23.54 20.77
C MET A 307 5.53 24.44 20.53
N LYS A 308 5.75 25.73 20.25
CA LYS A 308 4.65 26.68 19.97
C LYS A 308 3.89 26.31 18.70
N MET A 309 4.60 25.94 17.63
CA MET A 309 3.99 25.49 16.38
C MET A 309 3.11 24.25 16.57
N SER A 310 3.60 23.25 17.32
CA SER A 310 2.87 22.00 17.60
C SER A 310 1.54 22.26 18.31
N VAL A 311 1.53 23.13 19.33
CA VAL A 311 0.30 23.50 20.04
C VAL A 311 -0.69 24.20 19.12
N ILE A 312 -0.24 25.14 18.29
CA ILE A 312 -1.13 25.86 17.36
C ILE A 312 -1.79 24.90 16.35
N ILE A 313 -1.00 24.01 15.74
CA ILE A 313 -1.51 23.02 14.79
C ILE A 313 -2.49 22.06 15.49
N GLY A 314 -2.15 21.60 16.70
CA GLY A 314 -3.00 20.69 17.47
C GLY A 314 -4.35 21.30 17.82
N VAL A 315 -4.38 22.56 18.28
CA VAL A 315 -5.63 23.26 18.60
C VAL A 315 -6.49 23.45 17.36
N ILE A 316 -5.91 23.91 16.24
CA ILE A 316 -6.66 24.09 14.98
C ILE A 316 -7.24 22.76 14.49
N HIS A 317 -6.46 21.68 14.55
CA HIS A 317 -6.91 20.36 14.11
C HIS A 317 -8.06 19.81 14.95
N MET A 318 -7.98 19.92 16.28
CA MET A 318 -9.05 19.48 17.18
C MET A 318 -10.30 20.35 17.06
N SER A 319 -10.14 21.68 16.98
CA SER A 319 -11.26 22.60 16.77
C SER A 319 -12.00 22.32 15.45
N PHE A 320 -11.27 21.98 14.38
CA PHE A 320 -11.87 21.56 13.12
C PHE A 320 -12.72 20.28 13.28
N GLY A 321 -12.24 19.28 14.03
CA GLY A 321 -13.01 18.07 14.32
C GLY A 321 -14.32 18.35 15.06
N VAL A 322 -14.31 19.27 16.03
CA VAL A 322 -15.53 19.68 16.75
C VAL A 322 -16.52 20.38 15.82
N VAL A 323 -16.05 21.20 14.88
CA VAL A 323 -16.92 21.83 13.87
C VAL A 323 -17.61 20.78 12.97
N LEU A 324 -16.92 19.70 12.61
CA LEU A 324 -17.52 18.61 11.83
C LEU A 324 -18.66 17.90 12.58
N SER A 325 -18.57 17.78 13.91
CA SER A 325 -19.64 17.22 14.72
C SER A 325 -20.94 18.03 14.62
N VAL A 326 -20.87 19.36 14.47
CA VAL A 326 -22.05 20.20 14.25
C VAL A 326 -22.78 19.83 12.95
N PHE A 327 -22.04 19.53 11.88
CA PHE A 327 -22.62 19.10 10.60
C PHE A 327 -23.27 17.72 10.65
N ASN A 328 -22.90 16.86 11.60
CA ASN A 328 -23.58 15.57 11.80
C ASN A 328 -24.93 15.75 12.53
N HIS A 329 -25.09 16.81 13.33
CA HIS A 329 -26.31 17.07 14.11
C HIS A 329 -27.34 17.95 13.39
N LEU A 330 -26.91 18.73 12.40
CA LEU A 330 -27.77 19.57 11.55
C LEU A 330 -28.43 18.77 10.43
#